data_AF-W8BEA3-F1
#
_entry.id   AF-W8BEA3-F1
#
_cell.length_a   1.000
_cell.length_b   1.000
_cell.length_c   1.000
_cell.angle_alpha   90.00
_cell.angle_beta   90.00
_cell.angle_gamma   90.00
#
_symmetry.space_group_name_H-M   'P 1'
#
loop_
_entity.id
_entity.type
_entity.pdbx_description
1 polymer ?
#
loop_
_entity_poly.entity_id
_entity_poly.type
_entity_poly.pdbx_seq_one_letter_code
_entity_poly.pdbx_strand_id
1 'polypeptide(L)'
;RTILILHAYFVIPSLYLTLALFISYSKQVARSFRPDFVLIRQPPRDGSNDYRSTIIGLKYGGVPSINSLHSVYQFQDKPWVFAHLLQLQRRLGRDAFPLIDQTFFPNARDLVSDFEIY
;
A
#
# COMPACT_ATOMS: atom_id res chain seq x y z
N ARG A 1 24.41 4.77 3.00
CA ARG A 1 23.08 5.40 3.10
C ARG A 1 22.30 4.99 1.87
N THR A 2 21.54 3.89 1.94
CA THR A 2 20.91 3.26 0.76
C THR A 2 19.44 3.64 0.74
N ILE A 3 19.04 4.44 -0.26
CA ILE A 3 17.63 4.71 -0.55
C ILE A 3 17.11 3.49 -1.32
N LEU A 4 16.24 2.71 -0.68
CA LEU A 4 15.51 1.67 -1.38
C LEU A 4 14.42 2.30 -2.24
N ILE A 5 14.54 2.11 -3.56
CA ILE A 5 13.40 2.22 -4.47
C ILE A 5 12.92 0.78 -4.63
N LEU A 6 11.72 0.47 -4.12
CA LEU A 6 11.13 -0.85 -4.25
C LEU A 6 11.07 -1.25 -5.73
N HIS A 7 12.01 -2.10 -6.12
CA HIS A 7 11.99 -2.94 -7.32
C HIS A 7 12.57 -4.32 -6.96
N ALA A 8 12.45 -4.70 -5.68
CA ALA A 8 13.14 -5.84 -5.09
C ALA A 8 12.14 -6.79 -4.44
N TYR A 9 12.28 -8.07 -4.77
CA TYR A 9 11.55 -9.16 -4.14
C TYR A 9 12.11 -9.37 -2.73
N PHE A 10 11.26 -9.22 -1.72
CA PHE A 10 11.61 -9.41 -0.32
C PHE A 10 11.14 -10.78 0.15
N VAL A 11 12.05 -11.55 0.75
CA VAL A 11 11.73 -12.79 1.46
C VAL A 11 11.98 -12.51 2.94
N ILE A 12 11.00 -12.82 3.80
CA ILE A 12 11.08 -12.56 5.25
C ILE A 12 11.35 -13.88 5.99
N PRO A 13 12.59 -14.13 6.45
CA PRO A 13 12.85 -15.01 7.58
C PRO A 13 13.33 -14.15 8.76
N SER A 14 12.51 -14.11 9.82
CA SER A 14 12.80 -13.62 11.17
C SER A 14 13.76 -12.43 11.31
N LEU A 15 13.20 -11.25 11.61
CA LEU A 15 13.88 -10.02 12.07
C LEU A 15 14.85 -9.33 11.08
N TYR A 16 15.30 -10.01 10.04
CA TYR A 16 16.16 -9.45 9.00
C TYR A 16 15.38 -9.30 7.69
N LEU A 17 15.35 -8.08 7.16
CA LEU A 17 14.86 -7.84 5.81
C LEU A 17 15.91 -8.39 4.84
N THR A 18 15.58 -9.45 4.12
CA THR A 18 16.48 -10.03 3.12
C THR A 18 16.11 -9.44 1.76
N LEU A 19 17.05 -8.69 1.18
CA LEU A 19 16.99 -8.29 -0.22
C LEU A 19 17.57 -9.42 -1.06
N ALA A 20 16.79 -9.93 -2.01
CA ALA A 20 17.36 -10.70 -3.12
C ALA A 20 18.02 -9.71 -4.08
N LEU A 21 19.36 -9.66 -4.08
CA LEU A 21 20.10 -8.88 -5.07
C LEU A 21 20.56 -9.83 -6.18
N PHE A 22 20.11 -9.57 -7.41
CA PHE A 22 20.64 -10.24 -8.59
C PHE A 22 21.96 -9.58 -8.97
N ILE A 23 23.08 -10.21 -8.58
CA ILE A 23 24.43 -9.65 -8.82
C ILE A 23 24.96 -10.03 -10.22
N SER A 24 24.35 -11.01 -10.89
CA SER A 24 24.54 -11.31 -12.32
C SER A 24 23.45 -12.29 -12.77
N TYR A 25 23.25 -12.44 -14.09
CA TYR A 25 22.14 -13.17 -14.75
C TYR A 25 21.92 -14.62 -14.26
N SER A 26 22.85 -15.19 -13.49
CA SER A 26 22.80 -16.58 -13.01
C SER A 26 22.95 -16.78 -11.49
N LYS A 27 23.15 -15.75 -10.66
CA LYS A 27 23.39 -15.95 -9.22
C LYS A 27 22.54 -15.02 -8.36
N GLN A 28 21.50 -15.59 -7.75
CA GLN A 28 20.76 -14.97 -6.66
C GLN A 28 21.61 -15.07 -5.39
N VAL A 29 22.00 -13.92 -4.84
CA VAL A 29 22.66 -13.86 -3.53
C VAL A 29 21.72 -13.14 -2.58
N ALA A 30 21.24 -13.86 -1.58
CA ALA A 30 20.49 -13.27 -0.48
C ALA A 30 21.46 -12.47 0.41
N ARG A 31 21.15 -11.20 0.65
CA ARG A 31 21.86 -10.40 1.66
C ARG A 31 20.86 -9.82 2.66
N SER A 32 21.15 -10.05 3.93
CA SER A 32 20.42 -9.44 5.04
C SER A 32 20.97 -8.04 5.31
N PHE A 33 20.09 -7.10 5.58
CA PHE A 33 20.46 -5.74 5.98
C PHE A 33 19.36 -5.15 6.87
N ARG A 34 19.71 -4.10 7.61
CA ARG A 34 18.80 -3.34 8.46
C ARG A 34 18.65 -1.94 7.87
N PRO A 35 17.52 -1.58 7.23
CA PRO A 35 17.32 -0.23 6.72
C PRO A 35 17.19 0.77 7.86
N ASP A 36 17.93 1.88 7.78
CA ASP A 36 17.74 3.04 8.66
C ASP A 36 16.51 3.87 8.25
N PHE A 37 16.07 3.71 6.99
CA PHE A 37 14.94 4.43 6.38
C PHE A 37 14.46 3.69 5.11
N VAL A 38 13.19 3.83 4.73
CA VAL A 38 12.65 3.30 3.48
C VAL A 38 11.80 4.31 2.70
N LEU A 39 12.01 4.38 1.39
CA LEU A 39 11.17 5.14 0.45
C LEU A 39 10.27 4.17 -0.30
N ILE A 40 8.95 4.31 -0.18
CA ILE A 40 8.00 3.41 -0.85
C ILE A 40 7.51 4.06 -2.14
N ARG A 41 7.74 3.39 -3.27
CA ARG A 41 7.39 3.88 -4.63
C ARG A 41 6.46 2.93 -5.40
N GLN A 42 6.03 1.85 -4.75
CA GLN A 42 5.13 0.85 -5.31
C GLN A 42 3.90 0.71 -4.40
N PRO A 43 2.73 0.36 -4.96
CA PRO A 43 1.55 0.10 -4.16
C PRO A 43 1.73 -1.16 -3.29
N PRO A 44 1.04 -1.27 -2.15
CA PRO A 44 1.07 -2.48 -1.30
C PRO A 44 0.63 -3.76 -2.02
N ARG A 45 -0.17 -3.62 -3.08
CA ARG A 45 -0.65 -4.70 -3.94
C ARG A 45 -0.44 -4.30 -5.40
N ASP A 46 0.19 -5.17 -6.17
CA ASP A 46 0.46 -4.94 -7.60
C ASP A 46 0.24 -6.24 -8.40
N GLY A 47 -0.89 -6.31 -9.12
CA GLY A 47 -1.34 -7.53 -9.79
C GLY A 47 -1.53 -8.68 -8.80
N SER A 48 -0.79 -9.78 -9.00
CA SER A 48 -0.78 -10.94 -8.10
C SER A 48 0.13 -10.77 -6.89
N ASN A 49 0.93 -9.69 -6.82
CA ASN A 49 1.87 -9.49 -5.73
C ASN A 49 1.21 -8.79 -4.53
N ASP A 50 1.48 -9.31 -3.34
CA ASP A 50 1.04 -8.76 -2.06
C ASP A 50 2.25 -8.49 -1.15
N TYR A 51 2.52 -7.21 -0.89
CA TYR A 51 3.66 -6.74 -0.10
C TYR A 51 3.27 -6.28 1.31
N ARG A 52 2.03 -6.55 1.76
CA ARG A 52 1.53 -6.07 3.06
C ARG A 52 2.33 -6.64 4.23
N SER A 53 2.73 -7.90 4.16
CA SER A 53 3.59 -8.53 5.16
C SER A 53 4.95 -7.81 5.30
N THR A 54 5.53 -7.37 4.19
CA THR A 54 6.76 -6.55 4.17
C THR A 54 6.56 -5.21 4.86
N ILE A 55 5.45 -4.52 4.57
CA ILE A 55 5.11 -3.23 5.21
C ILE A 55 4.91 -3.42 6.73
N ILE A 56 4.23 -4.49 7.14
CA ILE A 56 4.05 -4.84 8.55
C ILE A 56 5.41 -5.13 9.21
N GLY A 57 6.28 -5.90 8.56
CA GLY A 57 7.63 -6.20 9.05
C GLY A 57 8.48 -4.94 9.24
N LEU A 58 8.44 -4.01 8.29
CA LEU A 58 9.10 -2.71 8.40
C LEU A 58 8.55 -1.90 9.58
N LYS A 59 7.23 -1.92 9.80
CA LYS A 59 6.58 -1.19 10.89
C LYS A 59 6.94 -1.77 12.24
N TYR A 60 6.95 -3.09 12.34
CA TYR A 60 7.34 -3.84 13.54
C TYR A 60 8.82 -3.63 13.88
N GLY A 61 9.68 -3.56 12.85
CA GLY A 61 11.10 -3.26 12.99
C GLY A 61 11.42 -1.79 13.31
N GLY A 62 10.40 -0.92 13.41
CA GLY A 62 10.58 0.50 13.71
C GLY A 62 11.25 1.29 12.60
N VAL A 63 11.17 0.82 11.34
CA VAL A 63 11.84 1.47 10.21
C VAL A 63 11.07 2.75 9.82
N PRO A 64 11.70 3.93 9.85
CA PRO A 64 11.09 5.17 9.38
C PRO A 64 10.87 5.14 7.86
N SER A 65 9.83 5.82 7.36
CA SER A 65 9.52 5.82 5.92
C SER A 65 8.87 7.10 5.40
N ILE A 66 8.97 7.32 4.09
CA ILE A 66 8.15 8.26 3.33
C ILE A 66 7.43 7.52 2.19
N ASN A 67 6.12 7.64 2.03
CA ASN A 67 5.15 8.09 3.05
C ASN A 67 5.19 7.18 4.29
N SER A 68 4.53 7.56 5.39
CA SER A 68 4.53 6.73 6.61
C SER A 68 4.00 5.32 6.32
N LEU A 69 4.60 4.30 6.94
CA LEU A 69 4.15 2.91 6.80
C LEU A 69 2.67 2.74 7.16
N HIS A 70 2.18 3.54 8.10
CA HIS A 70 0.76 3.57 8.45
C HIS A 70 -0.10 4.04 7.27
N SER A 71 0.21 5.20 6.68
CA SER A 71 -0.52 5.69 5.50
C SER A 71 -0.43 4.72 4.33
N VAL A 72 0.75 4.12 4.10
CA VAL A 72 0.93 3.16 3.00
C VAL A 72 0.04 1.93 3.20
N TYR A 73 -0.06 1.41 4.44
CA TYR A 73 -0.94 0.30 4.76
C TYR A 73 -2.44 0.66 4.59
N GLN A 74 -2.84 1.85 5.04
CA GLN A 74 -4.23 2.33 4.90
C GLN A 74 -4.63 2.62 3.44
N PHE A 75 -3.66 2.89 2.56
CA PHE A 75 -3.90 3.15 1.13
C PHE A 75 -4.11 1.90 0.28
N GLN A 76 -4.17 0.71 0.89
CA GLN A 76 -4.36 -0.55 0.16
C GLN A 76 -5.75 -0.65 -0.52
N ASP A 77 -6.77 -0.02 0.06
CA ASP A 77 -8.16 -0.09 -0.41
C ASP A 77 -8.63 1.29 -0.89
N LYS A 78 -8.93 1.41 -2.19
CA LYS A 78 -9.43 2.67 -2.77
C LYS A 78 -10.72 3.17 -2.12
N PRO A 79 -11.75 2.32 -1.84
CA PRO A 79 -12.95 2.78 -1.14
C PRO A 79 -12.66 3.30 0.27
N TRP A 80 -11.69 2.72 0.97
CA TRP A 80 -11.26 3.18 2.29
C TRP A 80 -10.67 4.60 2.22
N VAL A 81 -9.78 4.84 1.25
CA VAL A 81 -9.22 6.18 1.00
C VAL A 81 -10.33 7.16 0.60
N PHE A 82 -11.27 6.73 -0.25
CA PHE A 82 -12.39 7.57 -0.67
C PHE A 82 -13.30 7.97 0.49
N ALA A 83 -13.51 7.10 1.48
CA ALA A 83 -14.26 7.43 2.68
C ALA A 83 -13.65 8.60 3.47
N HIS A 84 -12.32 8.74 3.49
CA HIS A 84 -11.66 9.92 4.07
C HIS A 84 -11.91 11.20 3.25
N LEU A 85 -11.98 11.10 1.91
CA LEU A 85 -12.35 12.24 1.06
C LEU A 85 -13.80 12.66 1.32
N LEU A 86 -14.70 11.69 1.54
CA LEU A 86 -16.09 11.97 1.88
C LEU A 86 -16.22 12.66 3.24
N GLN A 87 -15.43 12.24 4.23
CA GLN A 87 -15.34 12.95 5.53
C GLN A 87 -14.86 14.39 5.35
N LEU A 88 -13.91 14.63 4.44
CA LEU A 88 -13.42 15.98 4.15
C LEU A 88 -14.51 16.83 3.48
N GLN A 89 -15.23 16.28 2.50
CA GLN A 89 -16.37 16.96 1.86
C GLN A 89 -17.45 17.34 2.87
N ARG A 90 -17.81 16.45 3.80
CA ARG A 90 -18.81 16.74 4.86
C ARG A 90 -18.39 17.89 5.76
N ARG A 91 -17.09 18.07 5.98
CA ARG A 91 -16.54 19.15 6.82
C ARG A 91 -16.41 20.48 6.08
N LEU A 92 -16.03 20.45 4.81
CA LEU A 92 -15.74 21.66 4.03
C LEU A 92 -16.93 22.15 3.19
N GLY A 93 -17.92 21.30 2.95
CA GLY A 93 -19.02 21.56 2.03
C GLY A 93 -18.66 21.20 0.57
N ARG A 94 -19.70 20.98 -0.24
CA ARG A 94 -19.56 20.57 -1.66
C ARG A 94 -18.91 21.65 -2.52
N ASP A 95 -19.16 22.92 -2.22
CA ASP A 95 -18.61 24.03 -2.99
C ASP A 95 -17.09 24.17 -2.82
N ALA A 96 -16.58 23.97 -1.59
CA ALA A 96 -15.16 24.07 -1.29
C ALA A 96 -14.39 22.76 -1.59
N PHE A 97 -15.07 21.62 -1.53
CA PHE A 97 -14.49 20.32 -1.84
C PHE A 97 -15.43 19.49 -2.73
N PRO A 98 -15.43 19.74 -4.05
CA PRO A 98 -16.34 19.10 -5.00
C PRO A 98 -15.90 17.66 -5.33
N LEU A 99 -16.13 16.74 -4.39
CA LEU A 99 -15.94 15.30 -4.59
C LEU A 99 -17.08 14.74 -5.45
N ILE A 100 -16.73 13.92 -6.44
CA ILE A 100 -17.68 13.19 -7.28
C ILE A 100 -18.58 12.29 -6.41
N ASP A 101 -19.88 12.25 -6.72
CA ASP A 101 -20.80 11.33 -6.06
C ASP A 101 -20.47 9.88 -6.47
N GLN A 102 -20.24 9.01 -5.48
CA GLN A 102 -19.96 7.58 -5.68
C GLN A 102 -20.74 6.74 -4.67
N THR A 103 -21.27 5.61 -5.14
CA THR A 103 -21.91 4.59 -4.31
C THR A 103 -20.94 3.43 -4.10
N PHE A 104 -20.76 3.01 -2.85
CA PHE A 104 -19.95 1.84 -2.52
C PHE A 104 -20.83 0.60 -2.39
N PHE A 105 -20.51 -0.44 -3.15
CA PHE A 105 -21.15 -1.75 -3.07
C PHE A 105 -20.19 -2.77 -2.45
N PRO A 106 -20.48 -3.32 -1.26
CA PRO A 106 -19.63 -4.32 -0.61
C PRO A 106 -19.48 -5.61 -1.42
N ASN A 107 -20.48 -5.94 -2.23
CA ASN A 107 -20.51 -7.12 -3.08
C ASN A 107 -21.28 -6.86 -4.38
N ALA A 108 -21.11 -7.74 -5.36
CA ALA A 108 -21.70 -7.57 -6.69
C ALA A 108 -23.23 -7.74 -6.74
N ARG A 109 -23.86 -8.36 -5.73
CA ARG A 109 -25.32 -8.55 -5.72
C ARG A 109 -26.04 -7.23 -5.49
N ASP A 110 -25.49 -6.41 -4.62
CA ASP A 110 -26.04 -5.08 -4.29
C ASP A 110 -26.02 -4.12 -5.50
N LEU A 111 -25.14 -4.39 -6.47
CA LEU A 111 -25.07 -3.64 -7.72
C LEU A 111 -26.30 -3.90 -8.60
N VAL A 112 -26.73 -5.16 -8.71
CA VAL A 112 -27.85 -5.56 -9.59
C VAL A 112 -29.18 -5.00 -9.09
N SER A 113 -29.40 -4.99 -7.78
CA SER A 113 -30.62 -4.42 -7.20
C SER A 113 -30.80 -2.93 -7.50
N ASP A 114 -29.72 -2.16 -7.62
CA ASP A 114 -29.79 -0.73 -7.93
C ASP A 114 -30.22 -0.53 -9.40
N PHE A 115 -29.79 -1.40 -10.32
CA PHE A 115 -30.20 -1.35 -11.73
C PHE A 115 -31.63 -1.83 -11.98
N GLU A 116 -32.17 -2.73 -11.16
CA GLU A 116 -33.56 -3.20 -11.30
C GLU A 116 -34.60 -2.17 -10.82
N ILE A 117 -34.17 -1.12 -10.11
CA ILE A 117 -35.04 -0.06 -9.58
C ILE A 117 -35.18 1.12 -10.56
N TYR A 118 -34.44 1.12 -11.68
CA TYR A 118 -34.53 2.10 -12.77
C TYR A 118 -35.00 1.46 -14.08
#